data_AF-A0A838VJT9-F1
#
_entry.id   AF-A0A838VJT9-F1
#
_cell.length_a   1.000
_cell.length_b   1.000
_cell.length_c   1.000
_cell.angle_alpha   90.00
_cell.angle_beta   90.00
_cell.angle_gamma   90.00
#
_symmetry.space_group_name_H-M   'P 1'
#
loop_
_entity.id
_entity.type
_entity.pdbx_description
1 polymer ?
#
loop_
_entity_poly.entity_id
_entity_poly.type
_entity_poly.pdbx_seq_one_letter_code
_entity_poly.pdbx_strand_id
1 'polypeptide(L)'
;LSTLDEPLIIIFDQLEGLGLPHNQEILLNFGETIKEIFTHVPNSLIILNMFPERWEQFKTTFDNSITGRVSQYQIHLQRPQEEELLSILKVKLQVLDVPLERIFLPEDLEVILEQKSIREVLNRAANYYDYRVRQIPLPSMKVNIRKLDGNEKIEQQLRVLLSQQQMLTEVLVSMIKEIQVPDSVDMEDLIKKLVPDVKTEEQQKQEYVIEYLTKQKAHLEGQYNNLPIISDSDDIGKLKTIAEAFNHIKPIKLTLYRLGRKVLPEHIVIETDHQNYVMGFLQVAPNAAFTSRIGNFNELVCLHPQDRFGLFRDERLTEIKGTVAKEKVGQLKNSANGKFVLFTKQDRIHLELTYKLIIDIQNKDLDVDLESGLKVFISNQEWYHWLFSMFGFTKPPV
;
A
#
# COMPACT_ATOMS: atom_id res chain seq x y z
N LEU A 1 -23.08 -1.71 -38.70
CA LEU A 1 -23.59 -2.79 -37.83
C LEU A 1 -22.57 -3.92 -37.62
N SER A 2 -21.24 -3.68 -37.74
CA SER A 2 -20.23 -4.77 -37.78
C SER A 2 -18.95 -4.49 -36.99
N THR A 3 -19.05 -3.78 -35.86
CA THR A 3 -17.94 -3.62 -34.88
C THR A 3 -18.39 -3.88 -33.44
N LEU A 4 -19.65 -4.32 -33.24
CA LEU A 4 -20.28 -4.59 -31.92
C LEU A 4 -20.41 -6.10 -31.62
N ASP A 5 -19.85 -6.96 -32.47
CA ASP A 5 -19.96 -8.43 -32.33
C ASP A 5 -18.72 -9.09 -31.71
N GLU A 6 -17.69 -8.33 -31.36
CA GLU A 6 -16.54 -8.89 -30.63
C GLU A 6 -16.91 -9.06 -29.15
N PRO A 7 -16.66 -10.25 -28.55
CA PRO A 7 -17.00 -10.49 -27.16
C PRO A 7 -16.15 -9.59 -26.25
N LEU A 8 -16.80 -8.74 -25.47
CA LEU A 8 -16.13 -7.85 -24.53
C LEU A 8 -15.99 -8.53 -23.17
N ILE A 9 -14.76 -8.75 -22.71
CA ILE A 9 -14.50 -9.24 -21.35
C ILE A 9 -14.08 -8.06 -20.49
N ILE A 10 -14.85 -7.80 -19.43
CA ILE A 10 -14.56 -6.76 -18.44
C ILE A 10 -14.26 -7.47 -17.12
N ILE A 11 -13.05 -7.27 -16.59
CA ILE A 11 -12.63 -7.83 -15.32
C ILE A 11 -12.44 -6.69 -14.33
N PHE A 12 -13.20 -6.73 -13.25
CA PHE A 12 -13.01 -5.86 -12.10
C PHE A 12 -12.31 -6.67 -11.02
N ASP A 13 -11.09 -6.25 -10.70
CA ASP A 13 -10.28 -6.80 -9.62
C ASP A 13 -10.15 -5.76 -8.50
N GLN A 14 -9.68 -6.17 -7.32
CA GLN A 14 -9.34 -5.25 -6.23
C GLN A 14 -10.52 -4.36 -5.75
N LEU A 15 -11.72 -4.95 -5.64
CA LEU A 15 -12.94 -4.23 -5.26
C LEU A 15 -13.06 -4.00 -3.75
N GLU A 16 -12.13 -4.48 -2.93
CA GLU A 16 -12.20 -4.47 -1.48
C GLU A 16 -12.31 -3.06 -0.91
N GLY A 17 -11.58 -2.11 -1.51
CA GLY A 17 -11.60 -0.70 -1.11
C GLY A 17 -12.96 -0.02 -1.31
N LEU A 18 -13.80 -0.49 -2.24
CA LEU A 18 -15.13 0.11 -2.47
C LEU A 18 -16.10 -0.14 -1.31
N GLY A 19 -15.90 -1.23 -0.56
CA GLY A 19 -16.72 -1.55 0.62
C GLY A 19 -16.44 -0.69 1.85
N LEU A 20 -15.54 0.30 1.76
CA LEU A 20 -15.26 1.17 2.90
C LEU A 20 -16.40 2.18 3.10
N PRO A 21 -16.74 2.54 4.35
CA PRO A 21 -17.89 3.42 4.63
C PRO A 21 -17.85 4.76 3.87
N HIS A 22 -16.66 5.34 3.71
CA HIS A 22 -16.48 6.61 2.98
C HIS A 22 -16.63 6.49 1.45
N ASN A 23 -16.59 5.27 0.91
CA ASN A 23 -16.77 4.99 -0.51
C ASN A 23 -18.20 4.54 -0.85
N GLN A 24 -19.15 4.66 0.07
CA GLN A 24 -20.53 4.19 -0.13
C GLN A 24 -21.21 4.78 -1.37
N GLU A 25 -21.00 6.07 -1.66
CA GLU A 25 -21.55 6.70 -2.87
C GLU A 25 -20.93 6.11 -4.15
N ILE A 26 -19.61 5.86 -4.13
CA ILE A 26 -18.89 5.24 -5.25
C ILE A 26 -19.39 3.80 -5.45
N LEU A 27 -19.60 3.05 -4.36
CA LEU A 27 -20.16 1.71 -4.41
C LEU A 27 -21.55 1.70 -5.06
N LEU A 28 -22.44 2.62 -4.66
CA LEU A 28 -23.77 2.76 -5.26
C LEU A 28 -23.69 3.07 -6.76
N ASN A 29 -22.87 4.06 -7.14
CA ASN A 29 -22.66 4.43 -8.54
C ASN A 29 -22.07 3.29 -9.35
N PHE A 30 -21.16 2.51 -8.77
CA PHE A 30 -20.61 1.30 -9.38
C PHE A 30 -21.71 0.27 -9.67
N GLY A 31 -22.58 0.00 -8.69
CA GLY A 31 -23.71 -0.91 -8.86
C GLY A 31 -24.65 -0.51 -10.00
N GLU A 32 -25.04 0.76 -10.06
CA GLU A 32 -25.89 1.28 -11.15
C GLU A 32 -25.18 1.24 -12.50
N THR A 33 -23.88 1.55 -12.55
CA THR A 33 -23.09 1.48 -13.79
C THR A 33 -23.03 0.04 -14.31
N ILE A 34 -22.80 -0.94 -13.44
CA ILE A 34 -22.79 -2.36 -13.81
C ILE A 34 -24.14 -2.79 -14.40
N LYS A 35 -25.24 -2.34 -13.80
CA LYS A 35 -26.60 -2.60 -14.29
C LYS A 35 -26.84 -1.99 -15.67
N GLU A 36 -26.36 -0.77 -15.92
CA GLU A 36 -26.42 -0.15 -17.25
C GLU A 36 -25.60 -0.92 -18.28
N ILE A 37 -24.37 -1.34 -17.94
CA ILE A 37 -23.51 -2.14 -18.82
C ILE A 37 -24.22 -3.45 -19.21
N PHE A 38 -24.76 -4.18 -18.23
CA PHE A 38 -25.52 -5.42 -18.50
C PHE A 38 -26.76 -5.20 -19.38
N THR A 39 -27.31 -3.99 -19.40
CA THR A 39 -28.52 -3.67 -20.17
C THR A 39 -28.18 -3.24 -21.60
N HIS A 40 -27.08 -2.50 -21.78
CA HIS A 40 -26.77 -1.83 -23.04
C HIS A 40 -25.60 -2.43 -23.82
N VAL A 41 -24.78 -3.29 -23.20
CA VAL A 41 -23.62 -3.91 -23.84
C VAL A 41 -23.91 -5.39 -24.13
N PRO A 42 -24.44 -5.72 -25.33
CA PRO A 42 -24.61 -7.11 -25.73
C PRO A 42 -23.24 -7.81 -25.85
N ASN A 43 -23.24 -9.14 -25.78
CA ASN A 43 -22.04 -9.97 -25.93
C ASN A 43 -20.89 -9.61 -24.98
N SER A 44 -21.21 -9.23 -23.73
CA SER A 44 -20.21 -8.94 -22.69
C SER A 44 -20.16 -10.02 -21.61
N LEU A 45 -18.95 -10.31 -21.12
CA LEU A 45 -18.68 -11.11 -19.92
C LEU A 45 -18.07 -10.18 -18.88
N ILE A 46 -18.75 -10.04 -17.74
CA ILE A 46 -18.25 -9.25 -16.61
C ILE A 46 -17.83 -10.21 -15.51
N ILE A 47 -16.59 -10.08 -15.05
CA ILE A 47 -16.02 -10.87 -13.95
C ILE A 47 -15.72 -9.91 -12.81
N LEU A 48 -16.31 -10.15 -11.64
CA LEU A 48 -15.96 -9.44 -10.41
C LEU A 48 -15.13 -10.39 -9.54
N ASN A 49 -13.87 -10.04 -9.29
CA ASN A 49 -13.02 -10.75 -8.35
C ASN A 49 -13.07 -10.03 -6.99
N MET A 50 -13.52 -10.74 -5.95
CA MET A 50 -13.63 -10.17 -4.61
C MET A 50 -13.74 -11.26 -3.54
N PHE A 51 -13.38 -10.92 -2.29
CA PHE A 51 -13.56 -11.83 -1.16
C PHE A 51 -15.05 -12.08 -0.84
N PRO A 52 -15.41 -13.31 -0.39
CA PRO A 52 -16.79 -13.66 -0.07
C PRO A 52 -17.44 -12.73 0.96
N GLU A 53 -16.71 -12.35 2.01
CA GLU A 53 -17.23 -11.47 3.06
C GLU A 53 -17.57 -10.07 2.50
N ARG A 54 -16.81 -9.63 1.50
CA ARG A 54 -17.01 -8.34 0.85
C ARG A 54 -18.21 -8.36 -0.09
N TRP A 55 -18.44 -9.48 -0.77
CA TRP A 55 -19.64 -9.69 -1.55
C TRP A 55 -20.90 -9.66 -0.67
N GLU A 56 -20.87 -10.31 0.49
CA GLU A 56 -21.96 -10.23 1.47
C GLU A 56 -22.27 -8.79 1.89
N GLN A 57 -21.22 -7.99 2.12
CA GLN A 57 -21.38 -6.57 2.42
C GLN A 57 -22.02 -5.80 1.26
N PHE A 58 -21.58 -6.02 0.02
CA PHE A 58 -22.10 -5.28 -1.15
C PHE A 58 -23.59 -5.54 -1.38
N LYS A 59 -24.07 -6.77 -1.12
CA LYS A 59 -25.49 -7.11 -1.20
C LYS A 59 -26.38 -6.29 -0.25
N THR A 60 -25.82 -5.73 0.83
CA THR A 60 -26.59 -4.84 1.72
C THR A 60 -26.80 -3.45 1.14
N THR A 61 -25.96 -3.05 0.19
CA THR A 61 -25.98 -1.72 -0.46
C THR A 61 -26.66 -1.77 -1.82
N PHE A 62 -26.50 -2.87 -2.58
CA PHE A 62 -27.12 -3.04 -3.88
C PHE A 62 -28.59 -3.41 -3.80
N ASP A 63 -29.35 -2.99 -4.81
CA ASP A 63 -30.72 -3.45 -4.99
C ASP A 63 -30.74 -4.92 -5.48
N ASN A 64 -31.92 -5.54 -5.43
CA ASN A 64 -32.12 -6.92 -5.89
C ASN A 64 -31.87 -7.08 -7.41
N SER A 65 -31.98 -6.00 -8.18
CA SER A 65 -31.78 -6.02 -9.63
C SER A 65 -30.30 -6.13 -9.99
N ILE A 66 -29.44 -5.38 -9.32
CA ILE A 66 -27.98 -5.44 -9.44
C ILE A 66 -27.51 -6.78 -8.91
N THR A 67 -27.96 -7.16 -7.71
CA THR A 67 -27.55 -8.42 -7.08
C THR A 67 -27.87 -9.60 -8.00
N GLY A 68 -29.09 -9.69 -8.53
CA GLY A 68 -29.48 -10.78 -9.44
C GLY A 68 -28.74 -10.81 -10.78
N ARG A 69 -28.22 -9.67 -11.26
CA ARG A 69 -27.42 -9.58 -12.50
C ARG A 69 -25.96 -9.98 -12.27
N VAL A 70 -25.39 -9.51 -11.16
CA VAL A 70 -24.00 -9.81 -10.78
C VAL A 70 -23.87 -11.26 -10.30
N SER A 71 -24.87 -11.76 -9.57
CA SER A 71 -24.85 -13.09 -8.96
C SER A 71 -25.30 -14.21 -9.90
N GLN A 72 -25.35 -13.98 -11.22
CA GLN A 72 -25.82 -14.99 -12.19
C GLN A 72 -24.99 -16.26 -12.14
N TYR A 73 -23.68 -16.12 -11.97
CA TYR A 73 -22.75 -17.24 -11.82
C TYR A 73 -21.71 -16.91 -10.77
N GLN A 74 -21.61 -17.75 -9.73
CA GLN A 74 -20.66 -17.57 -8.63
C GLN A 74 -19.68 -18.73 -8.60
N ILE A 75 -18.39 -18.41 -8.72
CA ILE A 75 -17.31 -19.38 -8.60
C ILE A 75 -16.65 -19.15 -7.24
N HIS A 76 -16.70 -20.16 -6.38
CA HIS A 76 -16.03 -20.12 -5.08
C HIS A 76 -14.68 -20.84 -5.20
N LEU A 77 -13.59 -20.09 -5.03
CA LEU A 77 -12.25 -20.66 -4.98
C LEU A 77 -11.98 -21.23 -3.59
N GLN A 78 -11.59 -22.49 -3.52
CA GLN A 78 -11.19 -23.15 -2.28
C GLN A 78 -9.68 -23.05 -2.09
N ARG A 79 -9.23 -23.16 -0.84
CA ARG A 79 -7.80 -23.27 -0.54
C ARG A 79 -7.26 -24.55 -1.23
N PRO A 80 -6.15 -24.46 -1.97
CA PRO A 80 -5.53 -25.65 -2.56
C PRO A 80 -5.10 -26.64 -1.49
N GLN A 81 -5.16 -27.93 -1.81
CA GLN A 81 -4.66 -29.00 -0.96
C GLN A 81 -3.13 -28.97 -0.89
N GLU A 82 -2.54 -29.61 0.12
CA GLU A 82 -1.08 -29.65 0.31
C GLU A 82 -0.35 -30.19 -0.91
N GLU A 83 -0.89 -31.20 -1.59
CA GLU A 83 -0.32 -31.75 -2.83
C GLU A 83 -0.28 -30.72 -3.97
N GLU A 84 -1.30 -29.87 -4.07
CA GLU A 84 -1.38 -28.79 -5.05
C GLU A 84 -0.40 -27.66 -4.70
N LEU A 85 -0.30 -27.29 -3.41
CA LEU A 85 0.67 -26.32 -2.92
C LEU A 85 2.11 -26.78 -3.19
N LEU A 86 2.42 -28.06 -2.94
CA LEU A 86 3.71 -28.65 -3.22
C LEU A 86 4.00 -28.66 -4.72
N SER A 87 2.99 -28.91 -5.55
CA SER A 87 3.09 -28.80 -7.01
C SER A 87 3.37 -27.37 -7.47
N ILE A 88 2.74 -26.36 -6.85
CA ILE A 88 3.00 -24.94 -7.12
C ILE A 88 4.46 -24.59 -6.80
N LEU A 89 4.98 -25.05 -5.65
CA LEU A 89 6.40 -24.85 -5.28
C LEU A 89 7.34 -25.51 -6.30
N LYS A 90 7.03 -26.74 -6.75
CA LYS A 90 7.80 -27.44 -7.78
C LYS A 90 7.84 -26.66 -9.08
N VAL A 91 6.71 -26.13 -9.55
CA VAL A 91 6.65 -25.32 -10.79
C VAL A 91 7.54 -24.07 -10.69
N LYS A 92 7.61 -23.43 -9.52
CA LYS A 92 8.51 -22.28 -9.32
C LYS A 92 9.98 -22.66 -9.39
N LEU A 93 10.35 -23.83 -8.90
CA LEU A 93 11.73 -24.33 -8.91
C LEU A 93 12.14 -25.01 -10.23
N GLN A 94 11.18 -25.43 -11.06
CA GLN A 94 11.45 -25.99 -12.39
C GLN A 94 12.31 -25.06 -13.26
N VAL A 95 12.13 -23.74 -13.12
CA VAL A 95 12.93 -22.73 -13.85
C VAL A 95 14.42 -22.84 -13.52
N LEU A 96 14.76 -23.33 -12.33
CA LEU A 96 16.12 -23.45 -11.83
C LEU A 96 16.67 -24.88 -11.93
N ASP A 97 15.86 -25.85 -12.37
CA ASP A 97 16.20 -27.29 -12.43
C ASP A 97 16.72 -27.85 -11.09
N VAL A 98 16.21 -27.32 -9.96
CA VAL A 98 16.57 -27.78 -8.62
C VAL A 98 15.38 -28.51 -7.98
N PRO A 99 15.54 -29.78 -7.55
CA PRO A 99 14.51 -30.49 -6.81
C PRO A 99 14.31 -29.89 -5.43
N LEU A 100 13.06 -29.91 -4.96
CA LEU A 100 12.63 -29.28 -3.71
C LEU A 100 13.37 -29.83 -2.49
N GLU A 101 13.62 -31.14 -2.52
CA GLU A 101 14.25 -31.93 -1.47
C GLU A 101 15.75 -31.62 -1.30
N ARG A 102 16.36 -30.88 -2.25
CA ARG A 102 17.73 -30.36 -2.10
C ARG A 102 17.80 -29.02 -1.38
N ILE A 103 16.69 -28.28 -1.32
CA ILE A 103 16.63 -26.96 -0.72
C ILE A 103 16.01 -27.03 0.68
N PHE A 104 14.91 -27.77 0.82
CA PHE A 104 14.10 -27.80 2.02
C PHE A 104 14.16 -29.17 2.70
N LEU A 105 14.26 -29.16 4.03
CA LEU A 105 14.05 -30.38 4.83
C LEU A 105 12.55 -30.70 4.93
N PRO A 106 12.16 -31.95 5.24
CA PRO A 106 10.76 -32.31 5.47
C PRO A 106 10.08 -31.43 6.53
N GLU A 107 10.79 -31.12 7.63
CA GLU A 107 10.33 -30.22 8.69
C GLU A 107 10.08 -28.79 8.17
N ASP A 108 10.88 -28.31 7.21
CA ASP A 108 10.69 -26.98 6.62
C ASP A 108 9.40 -26.96 5.78
N LEU A 109 9.12 -28.05 5.06
CA LEU A 109 7.96 -28.17 4.18
C LEU A 109 6.64 -28.23 4.94
N GLU A 110 6.60 -28.89 6.09
CA GLU A 110 5.43 -28.85 6.97
C GLU A 110 5.09 -27.40 7.35
N VAL A 111 6.08 -26.64 7.84
CA VAL A 111 5.88 -25.24 8.23
C VAL A 111 5.52 -24.34 7.03
N ILE A 112 6.10 -24.60 5.86
CA ILE A 112 5.82 -23.85 4.62
C ILE A 112 4.38 -24.10 4.15
N LEU A 113 3.89 -25.34 4.18
CA LEU A 113 2.59 -25.73 3.64
C LEU A 113 1.43 -25.41 4.60
N GLU A 114 1.71 -25.30 5.91
CA GLU A 114 0.72 -24.90 6.92
C GLU A 114 0.19 -23.46 6.74
N GLN A 115 0.89 -22.61 6.00
CA GLN A 115 0.53 -21.19 5.83
C GLN A 115 -0.85 -21.00 5.20
N LYS A 116 -1.53 -19.89 5.51
CA LYS A 116 -2.97 -19.75 5.22
C LYS A 116 -3.27 -19.48 3.75
N SER A 117 -2.31 -18.93 3.01
CA SER A 117 -2.47 -18.57 1.60
C SER A 117 -1.28 -19.02 0.75
N ILE A 118 -1.49 -19.23 -0.55
CA ILE A 118 -0.42 -19.57 -1.51
C ILE A 118 0.72 -18.54 -1.45
N ARG A 119 0.39 -17.25 -1.26
CA ARG A 119 1.38 -16.17 -1.14
C ARG A 119 2.23 -16.33 0.12
N GLU A 120 1.61 -16.59 1.27
CA GLU A 120 2.34 -16.86 2.52
C GLU A 120 3.21 -18.11 2.39
N VAL A 121 2.72 -19.18 1.75
CA VAL A 121 3.49 -20.40 1.45
C VAL A 121 4.74 -20.04 0.65
N LEU A 122 4.60 -19.27 -0.43
CA LEU A 122 5.72 -18.85 -1.28
C LEU A 122 6.71 -17.94 -0.56
N ASN A 123 6.22 -16.97 0.21
CA ASN A 123 7.06 -16.08 1.00
C ASN A 123 7.82 -16.86 2.10
N ARG A 124 7.15 -17.81 2.75
CA ARG A 124 7.78 -18.67 3.75
C ARG A 124 8.83 -19.58 3.13
N ALA A 125 8.56 -20.15 1.95
CA ALA A 125 9.53 -20.91 1.19
C ALA A 125 10.76 -20.05 0.82
N ALA A 126 10.56 -18.80 0.42
CA ALA A 126 11.66 -17.86 0.15
C ALA A 126 12.50 -17.59 1.42
N ASN A 127 11.87 -17.38 2.57
CA ASN A 127 12.57 -17.19 3.84
C ASN A 127 13.40 -18.43 4.23
N TYR A 128 12.85 -19.65 4.06
CA TYR A 128 13.60 -20.87 4.31
C TYR A 128 14.73 -21.09 3.31
N TYR A 129 14.55 -20.68 2.05
CA TYR A 129 15.63 -20.70 1.07
C TYR A 129 16.78 -19.78 1.49
N ASP A 130 16.48 -18.54 1.89
CA ASP A 130 17.48 -17.60 2.37
C ASP A 130 18.16 -18.09 3.66
N TYR A 131 17.42 -18.76 4.54
CA TYR A 131 18.00 -19.40 5.72
C TYR A 131 18.95 -20.56 5.37
N ARG A 132 18.53 -21.49 4.50
CA ARG A 132 19.31 -22.69 4.16
C ARG A 132 20.51 -22.39 3.28
N VAL A 133 20.34 -21.46 2.32
CA VAL A 133 21.34 -21.18 1.28
C VAL A 133 22.20 -19.96 1.63
N ARG A 134 21.60 -18.92 2.22
CA ARG A 134 22.29 -17.66 2.51
C ARG A 134 22.57 -17.42 3.99
N GLN A 135 22.19 -18.37 4.86
CA GLN A 135 22.36 -18.29 6.32
C GLN A 135 21.70 -17.04 6.94
N ILE A 136 20.64 -16.53 6.30
CA ILE A 136 19.88 -15.39 6.83
C ILE A 136 18.87 -15.92 7.86
N PRO A 137 18.89 -15.44 9.11
CA PRO A 137 18.01 -15.97 10.16
C PRO A 137 16.53 -15.80 9.80
N LEU A 138 15.72 -16.82 10.13
CA LEU A 138 14.28 -16.81 9.89
C LEU A 138 13.60 -15.69 10.70
N PRO A 139 12.59 -15.00 10.12
CA PRO A 139 11.79 -14.03 10.86
C PRO A 139 11.04 -14.71 12.02
N SER A 140 10.97 -14.02 13.17
CA SER A 140 10.42 -14.57 14.42
C SER A 140 8.96 -14.96 14.24
N MET A 141 8.63 -16.22 14.52
CA MET A 141 7.31 -16.80 14.30
C MET A 141 6.24 -16.18 15.22
N LYS A 142 5.12 -15.71 14.64
CA LYS A 142 3.85 -15.65 15.38
C LYS A 142 3.28 -17.07 15.48
N VAL A 143 3.63 -17.80 16.52
CA VAL A 143 3.03 -19.12 16.78
C VAL A 143 1.58 -18.91 17.25
N ASN A 144 0.61 -19.33 16.43
CA ASN A 144 -0.69 -19.73 16.96
C ASN A 144 -0.46 -20.92 17.86
N ILE A 145 -0.49 -20.70 19.18
CA ILE A 145 -0.33 -21.74 20.20
C ILE A 145 -1.57 -22.64 20.15
N ARG A 146 -1.61 -23.56 19.19
CA ARG A 146 -2.43 -24.77 19.30
C ARG A 146 -1.48 -25.89 19.72
N LYS A 147 -1.53 -26.19 21.02
CA LYS A 147 -1.14 -27.44 21.70
C LYS A 147 -0.10 -28.28 20.94
N LEU A 148 1.17 -27.96 21.10
CA LEU A 148 2.27 -28.90 20.83
C LEU A 148 2.62 -29.64 22.13
N ASP A 149 2.88 -30.93 21.99
CA ASP A 149 3.09 -31.86 23.09
C ASP A 149 4.47 -31.62 23.75
N GLY A 150 4.59 -31.96 25.04
CA GLY A 150 5.72 -31.51 25.89
C GLY A 150 7.12 -31.87 25.39
N ASN A 151 7.25 -32.88 24.52
CA ASN A 151 8.52 -33.36 23.99
C ASN A 151 9.08 -32.48 22.85
N GLU A 152 8.24 -31.87 22.00
CA GLU A 152 8.71 -31.04 20.88
C GLU A 152 9.32 -29.71 21.36
N LYS A 153 8.81 -29.17 22.48
CA LYS A 153 9.42 -28.01 23.15
C LYS A 153 10.81 -28.32 23.68
N ILE A 154 11.02 -29.52 24.21
CA ILE A 154 12.31 -29.95 24.75
C ILE A 154 13.30 -30.16 23.58
N GLU A 155 12.86 -30.76 22.47
CA GLU A 155 13.71 -30.92 21.29
C GLU A 155 14.07 -29.60 20.61
N GLN A 156 13.13 -28.64 20.54
CA GLN A 156 13.42 -27.30 20.03
C GLN A 156 14.39 -26.55 20.95
N GLN A 157 14.23 -26.65 22.28
CA GLN A 157 15.17 -26.07 23.23
C GLN A 157 16.55 -26.75 23.16
N LEU A 158 16.60 -28.07 22.95
CA LEU A 158 17.85 -28.81 22.75
C LEU A 158 18.55 -28.44 21.44
N ARG A 159 17.79 -28.25 20.34
CA ARG A 159 18.35 -27.82 19.05
C ARG A 159 18.91 -26.40 19.13
N VAL A 160 18.24 -25.48 19.82
CA VAL A 160 18.74 -24.13 20.09
C VAL A 160 19.98 -24.16 20.99
N LEU A 161 20.01 -25.02 22.02
CA LEU A 161 21.19 -25.19 22.86
C LEU A 161 22.38 -25.83 22.11
N LEU A 162 22.12 -26.78 21.22
CA LEU A 162 23.15 -27.44 20.40
C LEU A 162 23.74 -26.48 19.37
N SER A 163 22.92 -25.63 18.74
CA SER A 163 23.43 -24.60 17.82
C SER A 163 24.21 -23.52 18.56
N GLN A 164 23.76 -23.11 19.75
CA GLN A 164 24.53 -22.23 20.64
C GLN A 164 25.86 -22.87 21.07
N GLN A 165 25.87 -24.18 21.36
CA GLN A 165 27.08 -24.91 21.72
C GLN A 165 28.06 -25.01 20.55
N GLN A 166 27.58 -25.25 19.32
CA GLN A 166 28.43 -25.26 18.13
C GLN A 166 29.07 -23.89 17.86
N MET A 167 28.29 -22.80 17.97
CA MET A 167 28.80 -21.43 17.90
C MET A 167 29.85 -21.16 18.98
N LEU A 168 29.58 -21.53 20.23
CA LEU A 168 30.55 -21.39 21.32
C LEU A 168 31.82 -22.20 21.07
N THR A 169 31.70 -23.39 20.47
CA THR A 169 32.85 -24.25 20.15
C THR A 169 33.70 -23.63 19.05
N GLU A 170 33.08 -23.07 17.99
CA GLU A 170 33.80 -22.36 16.93
C GLU A 170 34.51 -21.10 17.45
N VAL A 171 33.86 -20.35 18.33
CA VAL A 171 34.45 -19.18 19.01
C VAL A 171 35.61 -19.58 19.91
N LEU A 172 35.50 -20.70 20.62
CA LEU A 172 36.56 -21.21 21.48
C LEU A 172 37.75 -21.72 20.66
N VAL A 173 37.50 -22.33 19.49
CA VAL A 173 38.54 -22.69 18.53
C VAL A 173 39.21 -21.44 17.93
N SER A 174 38.47 -20.35 17.67
CA SER A 174 39.08 -19.09 17.23
C SER A 174 39.90 -18.40 18.32
N MET A 175 39.45 -18.44 19.58
CA MET A 175 40.23 -17.93 20.73
C MET A 175 41.48 -18.77 21.00
N ILE A 176 41.42 -20.10 20.84
CA ILE A 176 42.60 -20.97 20.93
C ILE A 176 43.62 -20.63 19.83
N LYS A 177 43.16 -20.21 18.64
CA LYS A 177 44.03 -19.71 17.56
C LYS A 177 44.66 -18.34 17.90
N GLU A 178 43.97 -17.46 18.62
CA GLU A 178 44.55 -16.18 19.12
C GLU A 178 45.72 -16.39 20.08
N ILE A 179 45.66 -17.42 20.93
CA ILE A 179 46.75 -17.74 21.87
C ILE A 179 48.02 -18.19 21.12
N GLN A 180 47.87 -18.73 19.90
CA GLN A 180 48.98 -19.22 19.10
C GLN A 180 49.58 -18.16 18.15
N VAL A 181 48.82 -17.14 17.75
CA VAL A 181 49.30 -16.05 16.86
C VAL A 181 48.60 -14.73 17.23
N PRO A 182 49.23 -13.86 18.05
CA PRO A 182 48.67 -12.55 18.40
C PRO A 182 48.88 -11.62 17.19
N ASP A 183 47.78 -11.25 16.51
CA ASP A 183 47.59 -10.13 15.56
C ASP A 183 46.68 -10.46 14.35
N SER A 184 46.04 -11.64 14.28
CA SER A 184 45.31 -12.06 13.06
C SER A 184 43.79 -11.92 13.05
N VAL A 185 43.13 -11.48 14.14
CA VAL A 185 41.65 -11.39 14.16
C VAL A 185 41.16 -10.09 14.78
N ASP A 186 40.22 -9.44 14.09
CA ASP A 186 39.53 -8.23 14.50
C ASP A 186 38.44 -8.57 15.54
N MET A 187 38.65 -8.11 16.78
CA MET A 187 37.72 -8.33 17.89
C MET A 187 36.34 -7.69 17.65
N GLU A 188 36.23 -6.67 16.80
CA GLU A 188 34.93 -6.07 16.45
C GLU A 188 34.11 -6.99 15.53
N ASP A 189 34.76 -7.76 14.64
CA ASP A 189 34.10 -8.74 13.76
C ASP A 189 33.61 -9.97 14.55
N LEU A 190 34.38 -10.40 15.56
CA LEU A 190 33.99 -11.48 16.47
C LEU A 190 32.77 -11.09 17.32
N ILE A 191 32.72 -9.88 17.86
CA ILE A 191 31.58 -9.38 18.65
C ILE A 191 30.30 -9.30 17.78
N LYS A 192 30.42 -8.87 16.52
CA LYS A 192 29.30 -8.88 15.56
C LYS A 192 28.79 -10.29 15.21
N LYS A 193 29.67 -11.31 15.22
CA LYS A 193 29.29 -12.72 15.00
C LYS A 193 28.69 -13.38 16.24
N LEU A 194 29.10 -12.96 17.44
CA LEU A 194 28.65 -13.49 18.74
C LEU A 194 27.23 -13.05 19.13
N VAL A 195 26.77 -11.92 18.59
CA VAL A 195 25.41 -11.43 18.78
C VAL A 195 24.73 -11.35 17.42
N PRO A 196 24.04 -12.40 16.94
CA PRO A 196 23.13 -12.20 15.83
C PRO A 196 22.16 -11.11 16.27
N ASP A 197 22.10 -10.02 15.51
CA ASP A 197 21.15 -8.95 15.73
C ASP A 197 19.76 -9.57 15.54
N VAL A 198 19.14 -10.03 16.63
CA VAL A 198 17.81 -10.61 16.61
C VAL A 198 16.87 -9.45 16.37
N LYS A 199 16.70 -9.10 15.09
CA LYS A 199 15.78 -8.06 14.67
C LYS A 199 14.43 -8.36 15.29
N THR A 200 13.88 -7.38 16.01
CA THR A 200 12.54 -7.54 16.57
C THR A 200 11.54 -7.71 15.43
N GLU A 201 10.43 -8.39 15.72
CA GLU A 201 9.36 -8.63 14.74
C GLU A 201 8.89 -7.32 14.07
N GLU A 202 8.91 -6.20 14.82
CA GLU A 202 8.61 -4.87 14.31
C GLU A 202 9.66 -4.37 13.30
N GLN A 203 10.95 -4.56 13.56
CA GLN A 203 12.01 -4.19 12.64
C GLN A 203 11.93 -4.99 11.33
N GLN A 204 11.63 -6.29 11.41
CA GLN A 204 11.47 -7.14 10.22
C GLN A 204 10.28 -6.69 9.35
N LYS A 205 9.15 -6.31 9.96
CA LYS A 205 8.01 -5.76 9.22
C LYS A 205 8.32 -4.41 8.60
N GLN A 206 9.01 -3.53 9.32
CA GLN A 206 9.42 -2.24 8.79
C GLN A 206 10.32 -2.41 7.57
N GLU A 207 11.31 -3.30 7.64
CA GLU A 207 12.19 -3.61 6.51
C GLU A 207 11.41 -4.15 5.30
N TYR A 208 10.47 -5.07 5.54
CA TYR A 208 9.61 -5.61 4.47
C TYR A 208 8.79 -4.51 3.78
N VAL A 209 8.21 -3.59 4.54
CA VAL A 209 7.47 -2.45 3.98
C VAL A 209 8.42 -1.50 3.25
N ILE A 210 9.62 -1.22 3.78
CA ILE A 210 10.62 -0.35 3.13
C ILE A 210 11.08 -0.95 1.79
N GLU A 211 11.34 -2.26 1.74
CA GLU A 211 11.69 -2.95 0.50
C GLU A 211 10.57 -2.82 -0.54
N TYR A 212 9.33 -3.08 -0.12
CA TYR A 212 8.15 -2.89 -0.96
C TYR A 212 8.05 -1.45 -1.47
N LEU A 213 8.16 -0.44 -0.59
CA LEU A 213 8.08 0.98 -0.95
C LEU A 213 9.17 1.37 -1.94
N THR A 214 10.39 0.88 -1.75
CA THR A 214 11.52 1.11 -2.65
C THR A 214 11.25 0.58 -4.05
N LYS A 215 10.77 -0.67 -4.13
CA LYS A 215 10.42 -1.31 -5.40
C LYS A 215 9.27 -0.58 -6.11
N GLN A 216 8.21 -0.24 -5.38
CA GLN A 216 7.06 0.46 -5.96
C GLN A 216 7.38 1.89 -6.38
N LYS A 217 8.20 2.61 -5.61
CA LYS A 217 8.69 3.94 -5.98
C LYS A 217 9.44 3.89 -7.31
N ALA A 218 10.38 2.96 -7.47
CA ALA A 218 11.11 2.78 -8.72
C ALA A 218 10.18 2.45 -9.90
N HIS A 219 9.15 1.62 -9.65
CA HIS A 219 8.14 1.29 -10.66
C HIS A 219 7.32 2.54 -11.09
N LEU A 220 6.81 3.32 -10.13
CA LEU A 220 6.07 4.55 -10.37
C LEU A 220 6.92 5.60 -11.08
N GLU A 221 8.20 5.70 -10.72
CA GLU A 221 9.15 6.61 -11.37
C GLU A 221 9.37 6.27 -12.84
N GLY A 222 9.42 4.98 -13.19
CA GLY A 222 9.54 4.48 -14.55
C GLY A 222 8.26 4.64 -15.37
N GLN A 223 7.09 4.56 -14.73
CA GLN A 223 5.79 4.71 -15.38
C GLN A 223 5.25 6.16 -15.39
N TYR A 224 5.97 7.11 -14.80
CA TYR A 224 5.47 8.47 -14.58
C TYR A 224 4.93 9.16 -15.86
N ASN A 225 5.57 8.95 -17.01
CA ASN A 225 5.14 9.53 -18.28
C ASN A 225 3.92 8.83 -18.91
N ASN A 226 3.61 7.60 -18.45
CA ASN A 226 2.55 6.74 -18.96
C ASN A 226 1.33 6.68 -18.02
N LEU A 227 1.34 7.45 -16.93
CA LEU A 227 0.27 7.49 -15.94
C LEU A 227 -1.07 7.92 -16.58
N PRO A 228 -2.21 7.44 -16.05
CA PRO A 228 -3.55 7.68 -16.58
C PRO A 228 -4.02 9.13 -16.41
N ILE A 229 -5.24 9.39 -16.91
CA ILE A 229 -5.94 10.68 -16.94
C ILE A 229 -5.85 11.39 -15.57
N ILE A 230 -5.18 12.54 -15.54
CA ILE A 230 -5.06 13.39 -14.36
C ILE A 230 -6.38 14.18 -14.20
N SER A 231 -7.09 14.00 -13.09
CA SER A 231 -8.35 14.70 -12.82
C SER A 231 -8.48 15.14 -11.36
N ASP A 232 -9.25 16.21 -11.13
CA ASP A 232 -9.51 16.75 -9.79
C ASP A 232 -10.12 15.67 -8.88
N SER A 233 -11.07 14.90 -9.41
CA SER A 233 -11.82 13.88 -8.67
C SER A 233 -10.98 12.67 -8.28
N ASP A 234 -10.08 12.23 -9.14
CA ASP A 234 -9.16 11.13 -8.84
C ASP A 234 -8.22 11.52 -7.69
N ASP A 235 -7.61 12.71 -7.79
CA ASP A 235 -6.67 13.20 -6.80
C ASP A 235 -7.33 13.42 -5.42
N ILE A 236 -8.56 13.98 -5.41
CA ILE A 236 -9.35 14.11 -4.17
C ILE A 236 -9.79 12.76 -3.62
N GLY A 237 -10.17 11.81 -4.48
CA GLY A 237 -10.52 10.45 -4.08
C GLY A 237 -9.36 9.77 -3.33
N LYS A 238 -8.16 9.82 -3.92
CA LYS A 238 -6.93 9.31 -3.30
C LYS A 238 -6.66 9.96 -1.94
N LEU A 239 -6.77 11.29 -1.85
CA LEU A 239 -6.58 12.00 -0.58
C LEU A 239 -7.57 11.57 0.50
N LYS A 240 -8.85 11.38 0.15
CA LYS A 240 -9.87 10.92 1.10
C LYS A 240 -9.53 9.52 1.61
N THR A 241 -9.16 8.60 0.73
CA THR A 241 -8.74 7.25 1.11
C THR A 241 -7.51 7.29 2.02
N ILE A 242 -6.53 8.14 1.72
CA ILE A 242 -5.34 8.30 2.56
C ILE A 242 -5.71 8.86 3.94
N ALA A 243 -6.48 9.94 4.00
CA ALA A 243 -6.90 10.55 5.25
C ALA A 243 -7.67 9.55 6.14
N GLU A 244 -8.57 8.76 5.55
CA GLU A 244 -9.28 7.72 6.29
C GLU A 244 -8.33 6.62 6.78
N ALA A 245 -7.36 6.20 5.97
CA ALA A 245 -6.39 5.21 6.42
C ALA A 245 -5.58 5.71 7.63
N PHE A 246 -5.22 7.00 7.65
CA PHE A 246 -4.54 7.62 8.77
C PHE A 246 -5.43 7.87 10.00
N ASN A 247 -6.77 7.79 9.89
CA ASN A 247 -7.68 7.85 11.04
C ASN A 247 -7.39 6.73 12.07
N HIS A 248 -6.80 5.62 11.64
CA HIS A 248 -6.36 4.54 12.54
C HIS A 248 -5.18 4.93 13.45
N ILE A 249 -4.38 5.92 13.05
CA ILE A 249 -3.21 6.39 13.83
C ILE A 249 -3.58 7.65 14.61
N LYS A 250 -4.20 8.61 13.93
CA LYS A 250 -4.56 9.91 14.49
C LYS A 250 -5.92 10.32 13.93
N PRO A 251 -6.88 10.75 14.77
CA PRO A 251 -8.14 11.27 14.28
C PRO A 251 -7.94 12.47 13.35
N ILE A 252 -8.46 12.36 12.14
CA ILE A 252 -8.47 13.34 11.06
C ILE A 252 -9.92 13.53 10.65
N LYS A 253 -10.44 14.75 10.87
CA LYS A 253 -11.79 15.11 10.47
C LYS A 253 -11.75 15.81 9.12
N LEU A 254 -12.54 15.29 8.17
CA LEU A 254 -12.68 15.85 6.84
C LEU A 254 -14.00 16.61 6.71
N THR A 255 -13.92 17.86 6.26
CA THR A 255 -15.07 18.69 5.92
C THR A 255 -14.90 19.35 4.55
N LEU A 256 -15.86 20.19 4.15
CA LEU A 256 -15.87 20.85 2.86
C LEU A 256 -16.39 22.29 3.01
N TYR A 257 -15.70 23.24 2.40
CA TYR A 257 -16.18 24.60 2.30
C TYR A 257 -17.08 24.79 1.08
N ARG A 258 -18.11 25.62 1.26
CA ARG A 258 -19.09 25.94 0.21
C ARG A 258 -19.13 27.43 -0.01
N LEU A 259 -19.19 27.84 -1.27
CA LEU A 259 -19.31 29.24 -1.67
C LEU A 259 -20.64 29.47 -2.41
N GLY A 260 -21.74 29.28 -1.69
CA GLY A 260 -23.09 29.39 -2.25
C GLY A 260 -23.29 28.42 -3.43
N ARG A 261 -23.63 28.98 -4.61
CA ARG A 261 -23.84 28.21 -5.86
C ARG A 261 -22.62 28.23 -6.81
N LYS A 262 -21.50 28.81 -6.40
CA LYS A 262 -20.30 28.92 -7.24
C LYS A 262 -19.58 27.56 -7.34
N VAL A 263 -19.07 27.26 -8.54
CA VAL A 263 -18.26 26.06 -8.78
C VAL A 263 -16.84 26.29 -8.28
N LEU A 264 -16.41 25.48 -7.32
CA LEU A 264 -15.09 25.51 -6.75
C LEU A 264 -14.20 24.43 -7.38
N PRO A 265 -12.86 24.56 -7.29
CA PRO A 265 -11.99 23.41 -7.46
C PRO A 265 -12.39 22.32 -6.46
N GLU A 266 -12.25 21.05 -6.83
CA GLU A 266 -12.49 19.98 -5.87
C GLU A 266 -11.44 20.05 -4.77
N HIS A 267 -11.90 20.03 -3.54
CA HIS A 267 -11.06 20.22 -2.37
C HIS A 267 -11.63 19.49 -1.16
N ILE A 268 -10.79 19.33 -0.15
CA ILE A 268 -11.15 18.84 1.18
C ILE A 268 -10.57 19.77 2.22
N VAL A 269 -11.27 19.90 3.35
CA VAL A 269 -10.78 20.60 4.54
C VAL A 269 -10.38 19.53 5.54
N ILE A 270 -9.11 19.54 5.92
CA ILE A 270 -8.54 18.67 6.95
C ILE A 270 -8.51 19.48 8.23
N GLU A 271 -9.37 19.12 9.18
CA GLU A 271 -9.40 19.74 10.50
C GLU A 271 -8.31 19.11 11.38
N THR A 272 -7.46 19.95 11.96
CA THR A 272 -6.44 19.54 12.94
C THR A 272 -6.56 20.39 14.20
N ASP A 273 -6.02 19.91 15.32
CA ASP A 273 -6.11 20.60 16.62
C ASP A 273 -5.51 22.01 16.63
N HIS A 274 -4.64 22.33 15.66
CA HIS A 274 -3.91 23.59 15.61
C HIS A 274 -4.33 24.50 14.46
N GLN A 275 -4.56 23.94 13.27
CA GLN A 275 -4.89 24.73 12.08
C GLN A 275 -5.55 23.86 11.01
N ASN A 276 -6.61 24.35 10.37
CA ASN A 276 -7.23 23.62 9.27
C ASN A 276 -6.43 23.79 7.98
N TYR A 277 -6.32 22.71 7.21
CA TYR A 277 -5.66 22.68 5.92
C TYR A 277 -6.69 22.40 4.82
N VAL A 278 -6.86 23.34 3.90
CA VAL A 278 -7.71 23.21 2.73
C VAL A 278 -6.84 22.77 1.55
N MET A 279 -7.03 21.54 1.09
CA MET A 279 -6.30 20.98 -0.05
C MET A 279 -7.22 20.81 -1.24
N GLY A 280 -6.91 21.47 -2.34
CA GLY A 280 -7.67 21.35 -3.58
C GLY A 280 -6.81 21.06 -4.79
N PHE A 281 -7.41 20.47 -5.82
CA PHE A 281 -6.76 20.25 -7.11
C PHE A 281 -7.43 21.07 -8.20
N LEU A 282 -6.62 21.54 -9.15
CA LEU A 282 -7.08 22.26 -10.34
C LEU A 282 -6.35 21.77 -11.59
N GLN A 283 -6.78 20.61 -12.08
CA GLN A 283 -6.25 19.86 -13.22
C GLN A 283 -6.94 20.22 -14.54
N VAL A 284 -8.04 20.96 -14.51
CA VAL A 284 -8.73 21.42 -15.74
C VAL A 284 -7.81 22.28 -16.63
N ALA A 285 -8.02 22.23 -17.95
CA ALA A 285 -7.24 23.03 -18.89
C ALA A 285 -7.37 24.54 -18.61
N PRO A 286 -6.35 25.39 -18.90
CA PRO A 286 -6.36 26.83 -18.60
C PRO A 286 -7.34 27.65 -19.47
N ASN A 287 -8.64 27.44 -19.27
CA ASN A 287 -9.75 28.07 -19.98
C ASN A 287 -10.62 28.91 -19.02
N ALA A 288 -11.80 29.35 -19.47
CA ALA A 288 -12.72 30.12 -18.63
C ALA A 288 -13.13 29.39 -17.34
N ALA A 289 -13.30 28.06 -17.38
CA ALA A 289 -13.61 27.27 -16.20
C ALA A 289 -12.45 27.28 -15.20
N PHE A 290 -11.21 27.16 -15.66
CA PHE A 290 -10.02 27.32 -14.82
C PHE A 290 -10.04 28.67 -14.10
N THR A 291 -10.16 29.77 -14.85
CA THR A 291 -10.14 31.14 -14.30
C THR A 291 -11.27 31.37 -13.30
N SER A 292 -12.48 30.87 -13.59
CA SER A 292 -13.61 30.96 -12.66
C SER A 292 -13.36 30.18 -11.38
N ARG A 293 -12.88 28.93 -11.46
CA ARG A 293 -12.66 28.09 -10.29
C ARG A 293 -11.59 28.66 -9.37
N ILE A 294 -10.44 29.09 -9.90
CA ILE A 294 -9.40 29.73 -9.07
C ILE A 294 -9.85 31.07 -8.49
N GLY A 295 -10.66 31.84 -9.23
CA GLY A 295 -11.25 33.08 -8.71
C GLY A 295 -12.16 32.82 -7.51
N ASN A 296 -12.99 31.79 -7.58
CA ASN A 296 -13.86 31.37 -6.48
C ASN A 296 -13.04 30.80 -5.30
N PHE A 297 -11.93 30.11 -5.57
CA PHE A 297 -11.03 29.62 -4.52
C PHE A 297 -10.32 30.77 -3.79
N ASN A 298 -9.89 31.83 -4.49
CA ASN A 298 -9.34 33.03 -3.86
C ASN A 298 -10.35 33.72 -2.92
N GLU A 299 -11.63 33.71 -3.28
CA GLU A 299 -12.69 34.23 -2.40
C GLU A 299 -12.83 33.41 -1.13
N LEU A 300 -12.74 32.07 -1.20
CA LEU A 300 -12.68 31.22 0.00
C LEU A 300 -11.47 31.55 0.87
N VAL A 301 -10.29 31.76 0.27
CA VAL A 301 -9.08 32.11 1.02
C VAL A 301 -9.28 33.38 1.84
N CYS A 302 -9.97 34.38 1.28
CA CYS A 302 -10.29 35.62 1.97
C CYS A 302 -11.35 35.45 3.09
N LEU A 303 -12.31 34.55 2.91
CA LEU A 303 -13.36 34.28 3.90
C LEU A 303 -12.86 33.50 5.12
N HIS A 304 -11.77 32.75 4.96
CA HIS A 304 -11.21 31.88 5.99
C HIS A 304 -9.72 32.20 6.26
N PRO A 305 -9.41 33.41 6.78
CA PRO A 305 -8.02 33.87 6.94
C PRO A 305 -7.20 33.04 7.95
N GLN A 306 -7.86 32.26 8.81
CA GLN A 306 -7.21 31.42 9.82
C GLN A 306 -6.73 30.06 9.27
N ASP A 307 -7.28 29.63 8.14
CA ASP A 307 -6.99 28.32 7.55
C ASP A 307 -5.92 28.43 6.47
N ARG A 308 -5.15 27.36 6.25
CA ARG A 308 -4.13 27.31 5.19
C ARG A 308 -4.70 26.66 3.93
N PHE A 309 -4.57 27.34 2.80
CA PHE A 309 -5.04 26.90 1.50
C PHE A 309 -3.89 26.46 0.61
N GLY A 310 -3.98 25.23 0.09
CA GLY A 310 -3.09 24.68 -0.93
C GLY A 310 -3.90 24.27 -2.16
N LEU A 311 -3.63 24.91 -3.30
CA LEU A 311 -4.19 24.52 -4.60
C LEU A 311 -3.08 23.89 -5.45
N PHE A 312 -3.25 22.63 -5.79
CA PHE A 312 -2.26 21.82 -6.49
C PHE A 312 -2.66 21.64 -7.96
N ARG A 313 -1.66 21.70 -8.85
CA ARG A 313 -1.83 21.43 -10.28
C ARG A 313 -0.65 20.63 -10.80
N ASP A 314 -0.92 19.53 -11.50
CA ASP A 314 0.12 18.67 -12.07
C ASP A 314 0.95 19.41 -13.13
N GLU A 315 2.27 19.28 -13.04
CA GLU A 315 3.21 19.99 -13.93
C GLU A 315 3.15 19.51 -15.38
N ARG A 316 2.64 18.29 -15.63
CA ARG A 316 2.51 17.72 -16.98
C ARG A 316 1.37 18.35 -17.78
N LEU A 317 0.45 19.05 -17.12
CA LEU A 317 -0.70 19.66 -17.78
C LEU A 317 -0.30 20.94 -18.52
N THR A 318 -1.15 21.35 -19.46
CA THR A 318 -0.94 22.53 -20.28
C THR A 318 -0.60 23.77 -19.43
N GLU A 319 0.47 24.46 -19.83
CA GLU A 319 0.93 25.68 -19.18
C GLU A 319 -0.13 26.79 -19.18
N ILE A 320 -0.15 27.56 -18.10
CA ILE A 320 -1.05 28.70 -17.94
C ILE A 320 -0.48 29.90 -18.71
N LYS A 321 -0.98 30.13 -19.93
CA LYS A 321 -0.52 31.24 -20.80
C LYS A 321 -1.37 32.51 -20.65
N GLY A 322 -2.67 32.38 -20.37
CA GLY A 322 -3.60 33.51 -20.28
C GLY A 322 -3.27 34.49 -19.14
N THR A 323 -3.32 35.79 -19.43
CA THR A 323 -3.01 36.89 -18.49
C THR A 323 -3.91 36.86 -17.26
N VAL A 324 -5.23 36.75 -17.46
CA VAL A 324 -6.21 36.71 -16.35
C VAL A 324 -5.99 35.49 -15.46
N ALA A 325 -5.70 34.32 -16.05
CA ALA A 325 -5.42 33.11 -15.28
C ALA A 325 -4.13 33.26 -14.44
N LYS A 326 -3.07 33.83 -15.01
CA LYS A 326 -1.83 34.14 -14.27
C LYS A 326 -2.07 35.14 -13.14
N GLU A 327 -2.89 36.15 -13.36
CA GLU A 327 -3.24 37.13 -12.33
C GLU A 327 -3.97 36.45 -11.15
N LYS A 328 -4.95 35.58 -11.43
CA LYS A 328 -5.66 34.84 -10.37
C LYS A 328 -4.75 33.87 -9.60
N VAL A 329 -3.81 33.22 -10.28
CA VAL A 329 -2.76 32.43 -9.62
C VAL A 329 -1.87 33.32 -8.76
N GLY A 330 -1.49 34.49 -9.26
CA GLY A 330 -0.71 35.48 -8.52
C GLY A 330 -1.43 35.95 -7.25
N GLN A 331 -2.74 36.20 -7.32
CA GLN A 331 -3.57 36.53 -6.16
C GLN A 331 -3.51 35.44 -5.08
N LEU A 332 -3.58 34.16 -5.47
CA LEU A 332 -3.47 33.05 -4.51
C LEU A 332 -2.07 32.95 -3.89
N LYS A 333 -1.02 33.17 -4.69
CA LYS A 333 0.37 33.11 -4.20
C LYS A 333 0.73 34.27 -3.28
N ASN A 334 0.09 35.43 -3.46
CA ASN A 334 0.37 36.65 -2.72
C ASN A 334 -0.47 36.77 -1.43
N SER A 335 -1.43 35.87 -1.19
CA SER A 335 -2.18 35.86 0.06
C SER A 335 -1.34 35.25 1.19
N ALA A 336 -1.58 35.69 2.44
CA ALA A 336 -0.80 35.24 3.59
C ALA A 336 -1.03 33.75 3.92
N ASN A 337 -2.20 33.22 3.56
CA ASN A 337 -2.65 31.88 3.89
C ASN A 337 -2.94 30.99 2.66
N GLY A 338 -2.60 31.44 1.44
CA GLY A 338 -2.82 30.69 0.21
C GLY A 338 -1.52 30.29 -0.50
N LYS A 339 -1.55 29.14 -1.17
CA LYS A 339 -0.45 28.64 -2.00
C LYS A 339 -0.98 28.01 -3.27
N PHE A 340 -0.35 28.34 -4.40
CA PHE A 340 -0.51 27.62 -5.65
C PHE A 340 0.75 26.81 -5.93
N VAL A 341 0.64 25.49 -5.91
CA VAL A 341 1.77 24.55 -6.00
C VAL A 341 1.69 23.78 -7.31
N LEU A 342 2.78 23.80 -8.07
CA LEU A 342 2.96 22.87 -9.18
C LEU A 342 3.36 21.53 -8.59
N PHE A 343 2.56 20.52 -8.86
CA PHE A 343 2.70 19.18 -8.34
C PHE A 343 3.77 18.47 -9.16
N THR A 344 4.97 18.41 -8.59
CA THR A 344 6.15 17.88 -9.27
C THR A 344 6.05 16.37 -9.43
N LYS A 345 6.92 15.79 -10.27
CA LYS A 345 7.11 14.33 -10.32
C LYS A 345 7.23 13.69 -8.93
N GLN A 346 8.04 14.27 -8.04
CA GLN A 346 8.22 13.74 -6.68
C GLN A 346 6.93 13.83 -5.86
N ASP A 347 6.24 14.97 -5.90
CA ASP A 347 4.98 15.14 -5.14
C ASP A 347 3.90 14.16 -5.59
N ARG A 348 3.79 13.96 -6.91
CA ARG A 348 2.88 12.99 -7.52
C ARG A 348 3.22 11.57 -7.08
N ILE A 349 4.49 11.16 -7.17
CA ILE A 349 4.91 9.82 -6.76
C ILE A 349 4.61 9.59 -5.28
N HIS A 350 4.85 10.58 -4.41
CA HIS A 350 4.51 10.46 -2.99
C HIS A 350 3.02 10.19 -2.76
N LEU A 351 2.14 10.95 -3.43
CA LEU A 351 0.69 10.71 -3.35
C LEU A 351 0.31 9.30 -3.82
N GLU A 352 0.78 8.90 -5.01
CA GLU A 352 0.48 7.59 -5.59
C GLU A 352 1.04 6.45 -4.75
N LEU A 353 2.25 6.60 -4.19
CA LEU A 353 2.90 5.58 -3.37
C LEU A 353 2.16 5.38 -2.04
N THR A 354 1.78 6.47 -1.36
CA THR A 354 0.98 6.37 -0.13
C THR A 354 -0.36 5.69 -0.41
N TYR A 355 -1.05 6.12 -1.46
CA TYR A 355 -2.32 5.51 -1.87
C TYR A 355 -2.15 4.02 -2.20
N LYS A 356 -1.13 3.67 -3.00
CA LYS A 356 -0.88 2.29 -3.41
C LYS A 356 -0.58 1.37 -2.23
N LEU A 357 0.21 1.81 -1.25
CA LEU A 357 0.46 1.01 -0.04
C LEU A 357 -0.86 0.66 0.65
N ILE A 358 -1.75 1.64 0.82
CA ILE A 358 -3.04 1.46 1.48
C ILE A 358 -3.90 0.45 0.71
N ILE A 359 -4.02 0.63 -0.61
CA ILE A 359 -4.82 -0.25 -1.46
C ILE A 359 -4.26 -1.66 -1.46
N ASP A 360 -2.95 -1.84 -1.65
CA ASP A 360 -2.33 -3.17 -1.67
C ASP A 360 -2.48 -3.88 -0.29
N ILE A 361 -2.46 -3.15 0.84
CA ILE A 361 -2.79 -3.72 2.16
C ILE A 361 -4.27 -4.11 2.26
N GLN A 362 -5.19 -3.22 1.86
CA GLN A 362 -6.63 -3.45 1.94
C GLN A 362 -7.09 -4.64 1.06
N ASN A 363 -6.46 -4.81 -0.09
CA ASN A 363 -6.70 -5.93 -1.01
C ASN A 363 -5.96 -7.20 -0.58
N LYS A 364 -5.23 -7.18 0.54
CA LYS A 364 -4.37 -8.27 1.04
C LYS A 364 -3.26 -8.68 0.06
N ASP A 365 -2.87 -7.78 -0.84
CA ASP A 365 -1.71 -7.93 -1.71
C ASP A 365 -0.39 -7.76 -0.97
N LEU A 366 -0.41 -6.95 0.10
CA LEU A 366 0.68 -6.82 1.05
C LEU A 366 0.26 -7.38 2.41
N ASP A 367 0.98 -8.40 2.90
CA ASP A 367 0.71 -9.06 4.18
C ASP A 367 1.29 -8.27 5.37
N VAL A 368 0.71 -7.10 5.62
CA VAL A 368 1.04 -6.21 6.74
C VAL A 368 -0.27 -5.54 7.21
N ASP A 369 -0.44 -5.33 8.50
CA ASP A 369 -1.57 -4.54 8.99
C ASP A 369 -1.41 -3.04 8.62
N LEU A 370 -2.55 -2.38 8.40
CA LEU A 370 -2.57 -1.00 7.90
C LEU A 370 -1.81 -0.03 8.82
N GLU A 371 -1.95 -0.19 10.15
CA GLU A 371 -1.29 0.69 11.12
C GLU A 371 0.24 0.56 11.04
N SER A 372 0.76 -0.67 11.00
CA SER A 372 2.19 -0.95 10.87
C SER A 372 2.76 -0.44 9.54
N GLY A 373 2.03 -0.62 8.43
CA GLY A 373 2.43 -0.11 7.12
C GLY A 373 2.52 1.42 7.09
N LEU A 374 1.51 2.10 7.64
CA LEU A 374 1.46 3.57 7.67
C LEU A 374 2.48 4.18 8.64
N LYS A 375 2.82 3.50 9.74
CA LYS A 375 3.85 3.96 10.69
C LYS A 375 5.20 4.17 10.01
N VAL A 376 5.54 3.37 8.99
CA VAL A 376 6.81 3.52 8.25
C VAL A 376 6.97 4.93 7.66
N PHE A 377 5.90 5.52 7.14
CA PHE A 377 5.92 6.86 6.57
C PHE A 377 6.15 7.98 7.60
N ILE A 378 5.63 7.82 8.81
CA ILE A 378 5.70 8.86 9.85
C ILE A 378 6.88 8.68 10.81
N SER A 379 7.46 7.49 10.88
CA SER A 379 8.62 7.17 11.72
C SER A 379 9.95 7.27 11.00
N ASN A 380 9.99 7.09 9.68
CA ASN A 380 11.25 7.15 8.90
C ASN A 380 11.35 8.45 8.11
N GLN A 381 12.44 9.19 8.31
CA GLN A 381 12.65 10.48 7.66
C GLN A 381 12.71 10.38 6.13
N GLU A 382 13.26 9.28 5.59
CA GLU A 382 13.37 9.06 4.14
C GLU A 382 12.00 8.99 3.45
N TRP A 383 11.01 8.44 4.15
CA TRP A 383 9.66 8.21 3.61
C TRP A 383 8.68 9.33 3.99
N TYR A 384 9.03 10.18 4.95
CA TYR A 384 8.21 11.31 5.36
C TYR A 384 8.19 12.42 4.29
N HIS A 385 7.01 12.83 3.83
CA HIS A 385 6.84 13.88 2.82
C HIS A 385 5.68 14.86 3.12
N TRP A 386 5.49 15.83 2.21
CA TRP A 386 4.60 16.99 2.35
C TRP A 386 3.17 16.63 2.83
N LEU A 387 2.63 15.52 2.35
CA LEU A 387 1.28 15.05 2.66
C LEU A 387 1.04 14.87 4.17
N PHE A 388 1.99 14.29 4.90
CA PHE A 388 1.82 14.00 6.32
C PHE A 388 1.83 15.27 7.16
N SER A 389 2.57 16.30 6.74
CA SER A 389 2.50 17.61 7.38
C SER A 389 1.11 18.24 7.27
N MET A 390 0.40 18.00 6.16
CA MET A 390 -0.97 18.49 5.96
C MET A 390 -2.00 17.75 6.83
N PHE A 391 -1.73 16.49 7.18
CA PHE A 391 -2.51 15.72 8.17
C PHE A 391 -2.08 16.01 9.62
N GLY A 392 -1.17 16.97 9.83
CA GLY A 392 -0.74 17.37 11.17
C GLY A 392 0.19 16.37 11.86
N PHE A 393 0.92 15.55 11.10
CA PHE A 393 2.04 14.77 11.62
C PHE A 393 3.31 15.63 11.63
N THR A 394 4.16 15.45 12.63
CA THR A 394 5.46 16.12 12.70
C THR A 394 6.53 15.31 11.98
N LYS A 395 7.51 15.98 11.38
CA LYS A 395 8.65 15.33 10.76
C LYS A 395 9.42 14.52 11.83
N PRO A 396 9.77 13.24 11.57
CA PRO A 396 10.56 12.45 12.52
C PRO A 396 11.96 13.05 12.72
N PRO A 397 12.55 12.87 13.92
CA PRO A 397 13.92 13.31 14.20
C PRO A 397 14.93 12.56 13.32
N VAL A 398 16.06 13.23 13.05
CA VAL A 398 17.19 12.70 12.27
C VAL A 398 17.93 11.62 13.02
#